data_AF-A0AAD3RI07-F1
#
_entry.id   AF-A0AAD3RI07-F1
#
_cell.length_a   1.000
_cell.length_b   1.000
_cell.length_c   1.000
_cell.angle_alpha   90.00
_cell.angle_beta   90.00
_cell.angle_gamma   90.00
#
_symmetry.space_group_name_H-M   'P 1'
#
loop_
_entity.id
_entity.type
_entity.pdbx_description
1 polymer ?
#
loop_
_entity_poly.entity_id
_entity_poly.type
_entity_poly.pdbx_seq_one_letter_code
_entity_poly.pdbx_strand_id
1 'polypeptide(L)'
;MTKSNFQPPKLKDKLKWTNNFHHFVKLALTKNPKKRPTAEKLLQHPFVSQPLSRTLAIELLDKANNPDHSTYNDFDDDDPEPESPVSVPHRIRSTSRSTREGKTLSEIN
;
A
#
# COMPACT_ATOMS: atom_id res chain seq x y z
N MET A 1 34.14 7.10 36.73
CA MET A 1 34.80 7.94 35.70
C MET A 1 33.86 8.16 34.52
N THR A 2 33.39 9.38 34.28
CA THR A 2 32.74 9.67 33.00
C THR A 2 33.85 9.73 31.95
N LYS A 3 33.78 8.89 30.91
CA LYS A 3 34.67 9.02 29.75
C LYS A 3 34.43 10.41 29.15
N SER A 4 35.26 11.39 29.51
CA SER A 4 34.96 12.81 29.28
C SER A 4 34.88 13.13 27.78
N ASN A 5 35.51 12.33 26.93
CA ASN A 5 35.53 12.48 25.47
C ASN A 5 34.43 11.71 24.71
N PHE A 6 33.44 11.13 25.40
CA PHE A 6 32.32 10.49 24.69
C PHE A 6 31.55 11.52 23.86
N GLN A 7 31.53 11.30 22.54
CA GLN A 7 30.73 12.02 21.58
C GLN A 7 29.47 11.21 21.25
N PRO A 8 28.27 11.83 21.25
CA PRO A 8 27.05 11.15 20.84
C PRO A 8 27.20 10.56 19.42
N PRO A 9 26.75 9.30 19.21
CA PRO A 9 26.85 8.67 17.90
C PRO A 9 25.93 9.36 16.88
N LYS A 10 26.24 9.15 15.60
CA LYS A 10 25.49 9.69 14.45
C LYS A 10 25.21 8.56 13.47
N LEU A 11 24.20 8.73 12.63
CA LEU A 11 23.96 7.84 11.49
C LEU A 11 25.17 7.89 10.55
N LYS A 12 25.65 6.71 10.11
CA LYS A 12 26.86 6.58 9.30
C LYS A 12 26.71 7.19 7.90
N ASP A 13 25.61 6.85 7.25
CA ASP A 13 25.31 7.28 5.89
C ASP A 13 24.56 8.61 5.93
N LYS A 14 25.15 9.65 5.33
CA LYS A 14 24.56 11.00 5.33
C LYS A 14 23.57 11.22 4.18
N LEU A 15 23.60 10.39 3.15
CA LEU A 15 22.79 10.53 1.95
C LEU A 15 21.54 9.66 2.02
N LYS A 16 21.63 8.51 2.70
CA LYS A 16 20.49 7.62 2.93
C LYS A 16 19.40 8.23 3.80
N TRP A 17 19.74 9.18 4.67
CA TRP A 17 18.82 9.71 5.68
C TRP A 17 18.59 11.20 5.52
N THR A 18 17.35 11.63 5.78
CA THR A 18 16.99 13.04 5.68
C THR A 18 17.64 13.88 6.79
N ASN A 19 17.81 15.18 6.52
CA ASN A 19 18.31 16.14 7.52
C ASN A 19 17.44 16.16 8.79
N ASN A 20 16.12 16.00 8.65
CA ASN A 20 15.21 15.91 9.78
C ASN A 20 15.51 14.68 10.65
N PHE A 21 15.81 13.52 10.07
CA PHE A 21 16.16 12.34 10.85
C PHE A 21 17.50 12.51 11.56
N HIS A 22 18.52 13.04 10.88
CA HIS A 22 19.80 13.38 11.50
C HIS A 22 19.64 14.37 12.67
N HIS A 23 18.81 15.40 12.50
CA HIS A 23 18.57 16.39 13.54
C HIS A 23 17.82 15.80 14.74
N PHE A 24 16.81 14.97 14.49
CA PHE A 24 16.08 14.27 15.55
C PHE A 24 17.01 13.40 16.41
N VAL A 25 17.86 12.58 15.79
CA VAL A 25 18.84 11.74 16.50
C VAL A 25 19.82 12.60 17.30
N LYS A 26 20.29 13.73 16.74
CA LYS A 26 21.17 14.67 17.45
C LYS A 26 20.52 15.21 18.74
N LEU A 27 19.23 15.58 18.69
CA LEU A 27 18.50 16.09 19.85
C LEU A 27 18.26 14.98 20.89
N ALA A 28 17.77 13.82 20.46
CA ALA A 28 17.48 12.68 21.32
C ALA A 28 18.73 12.16 22.06
N LEU A 29 19.89 12.18 21.39
CA LEU A 29 21.17 11.73 21.94
C LEU A 29 21.97 12.84 22.65
N THR A 30 21.31 13.90 23.12
CA THR A 30 21.96 14.92 23.94
C THR A 30 22.57 14.29 25.20
N LYS A 31 23.90 14.34 25.30
CA LYS A 31 24.68 13.72 26.40
C LYS A 31 24.30 14.28 27.77
N ASN A 32 24.17 15.61 27.88
CA ASN A 32 23.80 16.25 29.12
C ASN A 32 22.30 16.04 29.40
N PRO A 33 21.91 15.29 30.44
CA PRO A 33 20.50 14.99 30.71
C PRO A 33 19.69 16.24 31.04
N LYS A 34 20.30 17.26 31.67
CA LYS A 34 19.62 18.53 31.98
C LYS A 34 19.29 19.35 30.71
N LYS A 35 20.02 19.12 29.61
CA LYS A 35 19.79 19.78 28.31
C LYS A 35 19.03 18.89 27.33
N ARG A 36 18.80 17.62 27.65
CA ARG A 36 18.10 16.69 26.77
C ARG A 36 16.63 17.09 26.69
N PRO A 37 16.06 17.25 25.48
CA PRO A 37 14.64 17.56 25.34
C PRO A 37 13.75 16.48 25.98
N THR A 38 12.62 16.89 26.54
CA THR A 38 11.60 15.98 27.07
C THR A 38 10.89 15.24 25.93
N ALA A 39 10.12 14.20 26.28
CA ALA A 39 9.29 13.48 25.30
C ALA A 39 8.33 14.43 24.57
N GLU A 40 7.65 15.32 25.29
CA GLU A 40 6.75 16.32 24.72
C GLU A 40 7.46 17.23 23.70
N LYS A 41 8.68 17.69 24.00
CA LYS A 41 9.47 18.48 23.05
C LYS A 41 9.93 17.67 21.82
N LEU A 42 10.27 16.39 21.99
CA LEU A 42 10.65 15.53 20.87
C LEU A 42 9.46 15.19 19.97
N LEU A 43 8.25 15.05 20.52
CA LEU A 43 7.02 14.81 19.77
C LEU A 43 6.64 15.97 18.83
N GLN A 44 7.14 17.19 19.11
CA GLN A 44 6.95 18.36 18.25
C GLN A 44 7.96 18.43 17.09
N HIS A 45 8.95 17.53 17.02
CA HIS A 45 9.98 17.59 15.99
C HIS A 45 9.45 17.10 14.63
N PRO A 46 9.78 17.77 13.49
CA PRO A 46 9.26 17.43 12.16
C PRO A 46 9.40 15.96 11.74
N PHE A 47 10.44 15.28 12.21
CA PHE A 47 10.66 13.85 11.94
C PHE A 47 9.52 12.94 12.46
N VAL A 48 8.87 13.30 13.58
CA VAL A 48 7.80 12.50 14.19
C VAL A 48 6.44 13.21 14.17
N SER A 49 6.41 14.53 14.01
CA SER A 49 5.18 15.31 13.91
C SER A 49 4.60 15.35 12.48
N GLN A 50 5.32 14.84 11.49
CA GLN A 50 4.78 14.61 10.15
C GLN A 50 3.63 13.59 10.20
N PRO A 51 2.70 13.59 9.22
CA PRO A 51 1.69 12.54 9.13
C PRO A 51 2.34 11.16 9.01
N LEU A 52 2.08 10.29 9.99
CA LEU A 52 2.55 8.91 10.02
C LEU A 52 1.36 7.98 10.19
N SER A 53 1.35 6.86 9.46
CA SER A 53 0.28 5.86 9.48
C SER A 53 0.78 4.53 10.00
N ARG A 54 -0.13 3.75 10.62
CA ARG A 54 0.12 2.35 11.00
C ARG A 54 0.46 1.47 9.81
N THR A 55 0.10 1.86 8.57
CA THR A 55 0.44 1.13 7.34
C THR A 55 1.93 0.80 7.23
N LEU A 56 2.82 1.72 7.65
CA LEU A 56 4.27 1.48 7.66
C LEU A 56 4.66 0.25 8.50
N ALA A 57 3.97 0.01 9.62
CA ALA A 57 4.21 -1.15 10.46
C ALA A 57 3.59 -2.42 9.87
N ILE A 58 2.45 -2.32 9.19
CA ILE A 58 1.81 -3.44 8.50
C ILE A 58 2.73 -3.94 7.37
N GLU A 59 3.24 -3.04 6.53
CA GLU A 59 4.18 -3.40 5.45
C GLU A 59 5.46 -4.10 5.96
N LEU A 60 5.95 -3.71 7.14
CA LEU A 60 7.09 -4.37 7.78
C LEU A 60 6.73 -5.78 8.28
N LEU A 61 5.52 -5.95 8.84
CA LEU A 61 5.04 -7.26 9.27
C LEU A 61 4.84 -8.20 8.08
N ASP A 62 4.26 -7.72 7.00
CA ASP A 62 4.03 -8.53 5.79
C ASP A 62 5.33 -9.03 5.19
N LYS A 63 6.36 -8.17 5.12
CA LYS A 63 7.72 -8.56 4.67
C LYS A 63 8.40 -9.55 5.61
N ALA A 64 8.18 -9.43 6.92
CA ALA A 64 8.77 -10.34 7.90
C ALA A 64 8.09 -11.72 7.89
N ASN A 65 6.77 -11.76 7.66
CA ASN A 65 6.00 -12.99 7.59
C ASN A 65 6.12 -13.69 6.24
N ASN A 66 6.41 -12.94 5.16
CA ASN A 66 6.56 -13.46 3.80
C ASN A 66 7.92 -13.02 3.19
N PRO A 67 9.05 -13.59 3.66
CA PRO A 67 10.40 -13.15 3.25
C PRO A 67 10.68 -13.29 1.75
N ASP A 68 10.03 -14.25 1.08
CA ASP A 68 10.18 -14.50 -0.36
C ASP A 68 9.28 -13.60 -1.22
N HIS A 69 8.29 -12.93 -0.62
CA HIS A 69 7.29 -12.09 -1.31
C HIS A 69 7.73 -10.62 -1.40
N SER A 70 9.00 -10.36 -1.68
CA SER A 70 9.55 -9.00 -1.68
C SER A 70 9.49 -8.30 -3.05
N THR A 71 9.04 -8.96 -4.12
CA THR A 71 9.13 -8.40 -5.49
C THR A 71 7.99 -8.69 -6.46
N TYR A 72 7.06 -9.60 -6.17
CA TYR A 72 5.90 -9.82 -7.05
C TYR A 72 4.78 -8.86 -6.66
N ASN A 73 4.78 -7.67 -7.26
CA ASN A 73 3.50 -7.06 -7.59
C ASN A 73 2.95 -7.90 -8.74
N ASP A 74 2.02 -8.78 -8.43
CA ASP A 74 1.14 -9.42 -9.40
C ASP A 74 0.22 -8.35 -9.99
N PHE A 75 0.81 -7.41 -10.74
CA PHE A 75 0.11 -6.70 -11.79
C PHE A 75 0.08 -7.66 -12.98
N ASP A 76 -0.52 -8.84 -12.82
CA ASP A 76 -1.35 -9.31 -13.90
C ASP A 76 -2.50 -8.29 -13.95
N ASP A 77 -2.23 -7.26 -14.74
CA ASP A 77 -3.19 -6.42 -15.41
C ASP A 77 -4.14 -7.42 -16.08
N ASP A 78 -5.18 -7.82 -15.34
CA ASP A 78 -6.31 -8.58 -15.85
C ASP A 78 -6.96 -7.63 -16.86
N ASP A 79 -6.39 -7.67 -18.07
CA ASP A 79 -6.77 -6.96 -19.28
C ASP A 79 -8.30 -6.92 -19.29
N PRO A 80 -8.95 -5.73 -19.23
CA PRO A 80 -10.39 -5.68 -19.36
C PRO A 80 -10.73 -6.22 -20.74
N GLU A 81 -11.05 -7.52 -20.77
CA GLU A 81 -11.42 -8.28 -21.95
C GLU A 81 -12.33 -7.39 -22.81
N PRO A 82 -11.95 -7.05 -24.06
CA PRO A 82 -12.70 -6.08 -24.84
C PRO A 82 -14.13 -6.57 -24.97
N GLU A 83 -15.05 -5.89 -24.29
CA GLU A 83 -16.46 -6.26 -24.26
C GLU A 83 -16.92 -6.51 -25.71
N SER A 84 -17.27 -7.76 -25.98
CA SER A 84 -17.74 -8.21 -27.29
C SER A 84 -18.76 -7.22 -27.85
N PRO A 85 -18.67 -6.81 -29.13
CA PRO A 85 -19.55 -5.78 -29.66
C PRO A 85 -21.00 -6.26 -29.51
N VAL A 86 -21.75 -5.52 -28.70
CA VAL A 86 -23.16 -5.76 -28.41
C VAL A 86 -23.89 -5.89 -29.75
N SER A 87 -24.31 -7.11 -30.08
CA SER A 87 -25.03 -7.39 -31.33
C SER A 87 -26.39 -6.73 -31.24
N VAL A 88 -26.49 -5.52 -31.80
CA VAL A 88 -27.73 -4.75 -31.87
C VAL A 88 -28.72 -5.58 -32.70
N PRO A 89 -29.90 -5.96 -32.16
CA PRO A 89 -30.83 -6.83 -32.88
C PRO A 89 -31.31 -6.15 -34.15
N HIS A 90 -30.99 -6.73 -35.31
CA HIS A 90 -31.52 -6.27 -36.58
C HIS A 90 -33.02 -6.57 -36.64
N ARG A 91 -33.83 -5.51 -36.76
CA ARG A 91 -35.29 -5.58 -36.81
C ARG A 91 -35.74 -6.41 -38.02
N ILE A 92 -36.23 -7.62 -37.76
CA ILE A 92 -36.81 -8.52 -38.77
C ILE A 92 -38.16 -7.92 -39.23
N ARG A 93 -38.31 -7.65 -40.53
CA ARG A 93 -39.63 -7.31 -41.12
C ARG A 93 -40.49 -8.57 -41.17
N SER A 94 -41.68 -8.51 -40.59
CA SER A 94 -42.66 -9.60 -40.60
C SER A 94 -43.22 -9.81 -42.00
N THR A 95 -42.86 -10.92 -42.65
CA THR A 95 -43.65 -11.50 -43.73
C THR A 95 -44.49 -12.64 -43.16
N SER A 96 -45.77 -12.36 -42.96
CA SER A 96 -46.79 -13.29 -42.49
C SER A 96 -47.09 -14.41 -43.50
N ARG A 97 -46.89 -15.67 -43.10
CA ARG A 97 -47.61 -16.91 -43.51
C ARG A 97 -46.75 -18.12 -43.12
N SER A 98 -47.21 -19.27 -42.67
CA SER A 98 -48.47 -19.82 -42.17
C SER A 98 -48.15 -21.28 -41.83
N THR A 99 -48.73 -21.80 -40.74
CA THR A 99 -48.98 -23.23 -40.43
C THR A 99 -47.81 -24.21 -40.44
N ARG A 100 -47.49 -24.79 -39.26
CA ARG A 100 -47.77 -26.21 -38.93
C ARG A 100 -47.28 -26.56 -37.53
N GLU A 101 -47.98 -27.53 -36.97
CA GLU A 101 -48.12 -27.87 -35.56
C GLU A 101 -46.91 -28.66 -35.02
N GLY A 102 -46.59 -28.47 -33.74
CA GLY A 102 -45.60 -29.27 -33.03
C GLY A 102 -45.65 -28.99 -31.53
N LYS A 103 -46.54 -29.68 -30.82
CA LYS A 103 -46.66 -29.63 -29.35
C LYS A 103 -45.38 -30.17 -28.71
N THR A 104 -44.91 -29.51 -27.65
CA THR A 104 -43.69 -29.85 -26.91
C THR A 104 -43.92 -31.03 -25.96
N LEU A 105 -42.89 -31.86 -25.78
CA LEU A 105 -42.83 -33.11 -25.00
C LEU A 105 -42.93 -32.90 -23.46
N SER A 106 -44.01 -32.30 -22.96
CA SER A 106 -44.25 -32.10 -21.53
C SER A 106 -45.39 -32.96 -20.96
N GLU A 107 -45.92 -33.93 -21.72
CA GLU A 107 -47.06 -34.78 -21.30
C GLU A 107 -46.70 -36.28 -21.19
N ILE A 108 -45.50 -36.63 -20.70
CA ILE A 108 -45.21 -38.03 -20.32
C ILE A 108 -44.65 -38.11 -18.89
N ASN A 109 -45.55 -38.55 -17.99
CA ASN A 109 -45.45 -39.07 -16.62
C ASN A 109 -44.20 -38.77 -15.77
#